data_AF-A0A815LYT6-F1
#
_entry.id   AF-A0A815LYT6-F1
#
_cell.length_a   1.000
_cell.length_b   1.000
_cell.length_c   1.000
_cell.angle_alpha   90.00
_cell.angle_beta   90.00
_cell.angle_gamma   90.00
#
_symmetry.space_group_name_H-M   'P 1'
#
loop_
_entity.id
_entity.type
_entity.pdbx_description
1 polymer ?
#
loop_
_entity_poly.entity_id
_entity_poly.type
_entity_poly.pdbx_seq_one_letter_code
_entity_poly.pdbx_strand_id
1 'polypeptide(L)'
;MSNMYIGQLPITRLVNDLIKANESRAQQPFIIVVTHRPLLCSDGSELQQHLPNSTLFKTVYPLFVKYQVQLIITGHIHVYERIFFDNTTTITNNTYINVRSPVIIVQGTWWSIR
;
A
#
# COMPACT_ATOMS: atom_id res chain seq x y z
N MET A 1 -26.33 12.50 15.21
CA MET A 1 -25.08 12.60 14.42
C MET A 1 -23.93 12.17 15.33
N SER A 2 -23.62 10.88 15.35
CA SER A 2 -22.58 10.31 16.22
C SER A 2 -21.21 10.49 15.55
N ASN A 3 -20.40 11.40 16.09
CA ASN A 3 -18.99 11.54 15.74
C ASN A 3 -18.22 10.30 16.21
N MET A 4 -17.91 9.42 15.26
CA MET A 4 -17.10 8.23 15.46
C MET A 4 -15.62 8.64 15.60
N TYR A 5 -15.16 8.80 16.84
CA TYR A 5 -13.74 9.00 17.21
C TYR A 5 -12.93 7.70 17.08
N ILE A 6 -12.84 7.15 15.86
CA ILE A 6 -11.93 6.06 15.56
C ILE A 6 -10.76 6.63 14.73
N GLY A 7 -9.57 6.79 15.34
CA GLY A 7 -8.31 6.65 14.58
C GLY A 7 -7.45 7.87 14.18
N GLN A 8 -7.50 9.04 14.84
CA GLN A 8 -6.62 10.16 14.45
C GLN A 8 -5.13 9.95 14.80
N LEU A 9 -4.78 9.27 15.90
CA LEU A 9 -3.38 9.08 16.32
C LEU A 9 -2.54 8.20 15.35
N PRO A 10 -3.03 7.04 14.86
CA PRO A 10 -2.28 6.22 13.93
C PRO A 10 -2.02 6.90 12.58
N ILE A 11 -3.02 7.62 12.04
CA ILE A 11 -2.88 8.31 10.76
C ILE A 11 -1.90 9.49 10.88
N THR A 12 -1.99 10.29 11.95
CA THR A 12 -1.05 11.40 12.17
C THR A 12 0.39 10.89 12.33
N ARG A 13 0.59 9.77 13.04
CA ARG A 13 1.92 9.13 13.16
C ARG A 13 2.44 8.68 11.80
N LEU A 14 1.62 7.97 11.02
CA LEU A 14 1.98 7.54 9.68
C LEU A 14 2.40 8.71 8.79
N VAL A 15 1.65 9.81 8.80
CA VAL A 15 1.97 11.02 8.03
C VAL A 15 3.31 11.60 8.46
N ASN A 16 3.58 11.68 9.77
CA ASN A 16 4.86 12.19 10.27
C ASN A 16 6.04 11.30 9.89
N ASP A 17 5.87 9.98 9.93
CA ASP A 17 6.90 9.02 9.53
C ASP A 17 7.20 9.13 8.03
N LEU A 18 6.17 9.31 7.19
CA LEU A 18 6.33 9.54 5.76
C LEU A 18 7.03 10.87 5.45
N ILE A 19 6.75 11.94 6.21
CA ILE A 19 7.45 13.23 6.07
C ILE A 19 8.94 13.05 6.35
N LYS A 20 9.30 12.43 7.49
CA LYS A 20 10.69 12.19 7.88
C LYS A 20 11.45 11.32 6.89
N ALA A 21 10.81 10.26 6.39
CA ALA A 21 11.41 9.40 5.37
C ALA A 21 11.68 10.18 4.07
N ASN A 22 10.79 11.11 3.72
CA ASN A 22 10.96 11.94 2.53
C ASN A 22 12.08 12.99 2.70
N GLU A 23 12.28 13.52 3.90
CA GLU A 23 13.43 14.41 4.21
C GLU A 23 14.77 13.72 3.98
N SER A 24 14.84 12.40 4.21
CA SER A 24 16.06 11.60 4.03
C SER A 24 16.22 11.00 2.62
N ARG A 25 15.29 11.31 1.68
CA ARG A 25 15.19 10.65 0.37
C ARG A 25 16.46 10.78 -0.50
N ALA A 26 17.24 11.85 -0.31
CA ALA A 26 18.51 12.03 -1.03
C ALA A 26 19.55 10.95 -0.69
N GLN A 27 19.52 10.41 0.53
CA GLN A 27 20.43 9.36 1.01
C GLN A 27 19.75 7.99 1.05
N GLN A 28 18.43 7.97 1.27
CA GLN A 28 17.60 6.77 1.40
C GLN A 28 16.44 6.85 0.40
N PRO A 29 16.66 6.53 -0.88
CA PRO A 29 15.70 6.80 -1.94
C PRO A 29 14.45 5.91 -1.89
N PHE A 30 14.54 4.76 -1.21
CA PHE A 30 13.46 3.78 -1.11
C PHE A 30 12.68 3.95 0.20
N ILE A 31 11.40 4.30 0.06
CA ILE A 31 10.41 4.26 1.12
C ILE A 31 9.54 3.02 0.87
N ILE A 32 9.64 2.07 1.79
CA ILE A 32 8.89 0.82 1.77
C ILE A 32 7.94 0.82 2.97
N VAL A 33 6.66 0.55 2.70
CA VAL A 33 5.64 0.40 3.74
C VAL A 33 5.35 -1.08 3.94
N VAL A 34 5.30 -1.52 5.19
CA VAL A 34 4.88 -2.87 5.56
C VAL A 34 3.62 -2.77 6.39
N THR A 35 2.57 -3.50 6.02
CA THR A 35 1.31 -3.57 6.76
C THR A 35 0.79 -5.00 6.74
N HIS A 36 0.12 -5.45 7.80
CA HIS A 36 -0.36 -6.83 7.84
C HIS A 36 -1.48 -7.08 6.83
N ARG A 37 -2.52 -6.24 6.81
CA ARG A 37 -3.68 -6.38 5.92
C ARG A 37 -3.43 -5.73 4.55
N PRO A 38 -3.75 -6.41 3.42
CA PRO A 38 -3.65 -5.84 2.09
C PRO A 38 -4.53 -4.61 1.89
N LEU A 39 -4.05 -3.66 1.09
CA LEU A 39 -4.90 -2.59 0.58
C LEU A 39 -5.78 -3.08 -0.57
N LEU A 40 -5.18 -3.91 -1.43
CA LEU A 40 -5.80 -4.55 -2.56
C LEU A 40 -5.43 -6.04 -2.57
N CYS A 41 -6.37 -6.89 -2.94
CA CYS A 41 -6.15 -8.31 -3.18
C CYS A 41 -7.28 -8.83 -4.08
N SER A 42 -6.96 -9.74 -5.01
CA SER A 42 -7.93 -10.34 -5.92
C SER A 42 -8.51 -11.66 -5.42
N ASP A 43 -7.91 -12.25 -4.37
CA ASP A 43 -8.45 -13.43 -3.70
C ASP A 43 -9.87 -13.18 -3.17
N GLY A 44 -10.71 -14.22 -3.22
CA GLY A 44 -12.09 -14.13 -2.79
C GLY A 44 -12.29 -13.96 -1.28
N SER A 45 -11.28 -14.32 -0.46
CA SER A 45 -11.38 -14.16 0.99
C SER A 45 -11.29 -12.69 1.39
N GLU A 46 -12.28 -12.23 2.16
CA GLU A 46 -12.38 -10.84 2.62
C GLU A 46 -12.34 -9.79 1.48
N LEU A 47 -12.73 -10.15 0.25
CA LEU A 47 -12.64 -9.29 -0.94
C LEU A 47 -13.10 -7.85 -0.71
N GLN A 48 -14.25 -7.64 -0.05
CA GLN A 48 -14.80 -6.30 0.22
C GLN A 48 -13.88 -5.39 1.03
N GLN A 49 -12.94 -5.96 1.80
CA GLN A 49 -11.96 -5.22 2.60
C GLN A 49 -10.72 -4.83 1.78
N HIS A 50 -10.50 -5.50 0.65
CA HIS A 50 -9.30 -5.39 -0.19
C HIS A 50 -9.62 -4.92 -1.62
N LEU A 51 -10.65 -4.07 -1.74
CA LEU A 51 -11.03 -3.39 -2.98
C LEU A 51 -10.71 -1.88 -2.94
N PRO A 52 -10.60 -1.20 -4.09
CA PRO A 52 -10.35 0.25 -4.13
C PRO A 52 -11.39 1.10 -3.41
N ASN A 53 -12.58 0.55 -3.15
CA ASN A 53 -13.66 1.25 -2.43
C ASN A 53 -13.55 1.12 -0.91
N SER A 54 -12.65 0.28 -0.38
CA SER A 54 -12.53 -0.02 1.04
C SER A 54 -12.07 1.20 1.83
N THR A 55 -12.49 1.28 3.11
CA THR A 55 -12.10 2.38 4.00
C THR A 55 -10.58 2.47 4.12
N LEU A 56 -9.90 1.34 4.30
CA LEU A 56 -8.44 1.29 4.41
C LEU A 56 -7.79 1.89 3.16
N PHE A 57 -8.17 1.41 1.97
CA PHE A 57 -7.61 1.90 0.71
C PHE A 57 -7.80 3.42 0.56
N LYS A 58 -9.04 3.91 0.72
CA LYS A 58 -9.36 5.33 0.59
C LYS A 58 -8.63 6.22 1.58
N THR A 59 -8.36 5.73 2.79
CA THR A 59 -7.68 6.51 3.82
C THR A 59 -6.17 6.58 3.61
N VAL A 60 -5.50 5.46 3.30
CA VAL A 60 -4.01 5.43 3.30
C VAL A 60 -3.38 5.46 1.91
N TYR A 61 -4.02 4.93 0.88
CA TYR A 61 -3.44 4.88 -0.47
C TYR A 61 -3.11 6.27 -1.03
N PRO A 62 -3.97 7.30 -0.88
CA PRO A 62 -3.63 8.65 -1.32
C PRO A 62 -2.40 9.24 -0.63
N LEU A 63 -2.14 8.86 0.64
CA LEU A 63 -0.94 9.27 1.36
C LEU A 63 0.30 8.61 0.74
N PHE A 64 0.24 7.32 0.45
CA PHE A 64 1.36 6.60 -0.16
C PHE A 64 1.73 7.13 -1.55
N VAL A 65 0.74 7.52 -2.35
CA VAL A 65 0.97 8.22 -3.62
C VAL A 65 1.58 9.61 -3.38
N LYS A 66 1.02 10.41 -2.44
CA LYS A 66 1.51 11.76 -2.12
C LYS A 66 2.97 11.76 -1.67
N TYR A 67 3.37 10.81 -0.84
CA TYR A 67 4.73 10.69 -0.32
C TYR A 67 5.64 9.80 -1.18
N GLN A 68 5.20 9.43 -2.39
CA GLN A 68 5.95 8.66 -3.38
C GLN A 68 6.55 7.37 -2.81
N VAL A 69 5.76 6.62 -2.04
CA VAL A 69 6.12 5.27 -1.58
C VAL A 69 6.31 4.38 -2.80
N GLN A 70 7.41 3.62 -2.86
CA GLN A 70 7.70 2.76 -4.01
C GLN A 70 7.08 1.37 -3.88
N LEU A 71 7.07 0.83 -2.66
CA LEU A 71 6.65 -0.54 -2.41
C LEU A 71 5.83 -0.65 -1.13
N ILE A 72 4.74 -1.38 -1.22
CA ILE A 72 3.89 -1.76 -0.09
C ILE A 72 3.89 -3.28 0.00
N ILE A 73 4.39 -3.83 1.10
CA ILE A 73 4.40 -5.28 1.34
C ILE A 73 3.33 -5.61 2.37
N THR A 74 2.49 -6.57 2.03
CA THR A 74 1.35 -6.99 2.85
C THR A 74 1.29 -8.51 3.02
N GLY A 75 0.52 -8.99 4.00
CA GLY A 75 0.32 -10.42 4.25
C GLY A 75 -1.15 -10.73 4.41
N HIS A 76 -1.51 -11.45 5.48
CA HIS A 76 -2.88 -11.79 5.90
C HIS A 76 -3.66 -12.71 4.94
N ILE A 77 -3.75 -12.35 3.66
CA ILE A 77 -4.33 -13.23 2.63
C ILE A 77 -3.23 -14.16 2.12
N HIS A 78 -3.50 -15.47 2.19
CA HIS A 78 -2.52 -16.54 1.93
C HIS A 78 -2.30 -16.79 0.43
N VAL A 79 -1.98 -15.72 -0.29
CA VAL A 79 -1.66 -15.72 -1.72
C VAL A 79 -0.39 -14.90 -1.95
N TYR A 80 0.19 -15.10 -3.12
CA TYR A 80 1.16 -14.17 -3.68
C TYR A 80 0.49 -13.34 -4.78
N GLU A 81 0.47 -12.03 -4.63
CA GLU A 81 0.00 -11.12 -5.68
C GLU A 81 0.94 -9.92 -5.81
N ARG A 82 1.05 -9.40 -7.04
CA ARG A 82 1.75 -8.15 -7.34
C ARG A 82 0.83 -7.25 -8.14
N ILE A 83 0.48 -6.11 -7.57
CA ILE A 83 -0.58 -5.23 -8.08
C ILE A 83 0.03 -3.87 -8.45
N PHE A 84 -0.33 -3.40 -9.64
CA PHE A 84 -0.10 -2.04 -10.11
C PHE A 84 -1.45 -1.33 -10.18
N PHE A 85 -1.67 -0.39 -9.27
CA PHE A 85 -2.91 0.37 -9.21
C PHE A 85 -2.67 1.80 -9.70
N ASP A 86 -2.37 1.91 -10.99
CA ASP A 86 -2.31 3.19 -11.70
C ASP A 86 -2.65 3.04 -13.18
N ASN A 87 -2.91 4.17 -13.83
CA ASN A 87 -3.14 4.26 -15.27
C ASN A 87 -1.93 4.88 -15.99
N THR A 88 -0.80 5.04 -15.30
CA THR A 88 0.32 5.89 -15.77
C THR A 88 1.63 5.13 -15.92
N THR A 89 1.79 4.02 -15.19
CA THR A 89 2.96 3.16 -15.33
C THR A 89 2.89 2.44 -16.66
N THR A 90 3.93 2.61 -17.46
CA THR A 90 4.11 1.85 -18.70
C THR A 90 5.14 0.76 -18.46
N ILE A 91 4.82 -0.46 -18.85
CA ILE A 91 5.75 -1.61 -18.77
C ILE A 91 6.24 -1.88 -20.18
N THR A 92 7.52 -1.61 -20.43
CA THR A 92 8.16 -1.84 -21.73
C THR A 92 9.42 -2.66 -21.51
N ASN A 93 9.53 -3.83 -22.17
CA ASN A 93 10.71 -4.70 -22.08
C ASN A 93 11.17 -4.98 -20.63
N ASN A 94 10.24 -5.42 -19.77
CA ASN A 94 10.46 -5.65 -18.33
C ASN A 94 10.96 -4.44 -17.52
N THR A 95 10.90 -3.24 -18.10
CA THR A 95 11.27 -1.99 -17.44
C THR A 95 10.03 -1.21 -17.11
N TYR A 96 9.94 -0.74 -15.87
CA TYR A 96 8.86 0.10 -15.40
C TYR A 96 9.20 1.57 -15.64
N ILE A 97 8.39 2.25 -16.45
CA ILE A 97 8.59 3.64 -16.83
C ILE A 97 7.48 4.48 -16.21
N ASN A 98 7.84 5.64 -15.64
CA ASN A 98 6.91 6.59 -15.01
C ASN A 98 6.08 6.00 -13.85
N VAL A 99 6.70 5.20 -13.00
CA VAL A 99 6.05 4.66 -11.79
C VAL A 99 5.74 5.79 -10.82
N ARG A 100 4.47 6.21 -10.79
CA ARG A 100 3.97 7.30 -9.93
C ARG A 100 3.14 6.80 -8.75
N SER A 101 2.85 5.51 -8.72
CA SER A 101 2.11 4.84 -7.66
C SER A 101 2.91 3.69 -7.07
N PRO A 102 2.69 3.35 -5.79
CA PRO A 102 3.38 2.25 -5.15
C PRO A 102 3.01 0.92 -5.80
N VAL A 103 3.99 0.03 -5.93
CA VAL A 103 3.73 -1.39 -6.21
C VAL A 103 3.22 -2.03 -4.92
N ILE A 104 2.14 -2.79 -5.00
CA ILE A 104 1.63 -3.54 -3.84
C ILE A 104 1.99 -5.01 -4.04
N ILE A 105 2.64 -5.61 -3.04
CA ILE A 105 2.90 -7.04 -2.97
C ILE A 105 2.07 -7.62 -1.82
N VAL A 106 1.24 -8.60 -2.14
CA VAL A 106 0.63 -9.49 -1.15
C VAL A 106 1.52 -10.71 -1.06
N GLN A 107 2.04 -10.98 0.14
CA GLN A 107 2.90 -12.11 0.44
C GLN A 107 2.46 -12.76 1.75
N GLY A 108 1.38 -13.53 1.71
CA GLY A 108 0.87 -14.28 2.86
C GLY A 108 1.18 -15.78 2.84
N THR A 109 2.03 -16.25 1.92
CA THR A 109 2.25 -17.70 1.66
C THR A 109 3.28 -18.37 2.57
N TRP A 110 3.78 -17.68 3.60
CA TRP A 110 4.90 -18.15 4.42
C TRP A 110 4.62 -19.44 5.23
N TRP A 111 3.37 -19.71 5.61
CA TRP A 111 3.07 -20.89 6.44
C TRP A 111 1.74 -21.58 6.13
N SER A 112 0.82 -20.92 5.44
CA SER A 112 -0.45 -21.52 5.05
C SER A 112 -0.52 -21.63 3.54
N ILE A 113 -0.47 -22.87 3.06
CA ILE A 113 -0.81 -23.26 1.69
C ILE A 113 -2.30 -23.53 1.73
N ARG A 114 -3.09 -22.83 0.92
CA ARG A 114 -4.47 -23.23 0.62
C ARG A 114 -4.47 -24.20 -0.55
#